data_AF-A0A7Z1MHY4-F1
#
_entry.id   AF-A0A7Z1MHY4-F1
#
_cell.length_a   1.000
_cell.length_b   1.000
_cell.length_c   1.000
_cell.angle_alpha   90.00
_cell.angle_beta   90.00
_cell.angle_gamma   90.00
#
_symmetry.space_group_name_H-M   'P 1'
#
loop_
_entity.id
_entity.type
_entity.pdbx_description
1 polymer ?
#
loop_
_entity_poly.entity_id
_entity_poly.type
_entity_poly.pdbx_seq_one_letter_code
_entity_poly.pdbx_strand_id
1 'polypeptide(L)'
;MNNQLQELCELDQLIISKLEFSEINAEEITQLVDNREQLLQNVLQFIDSHPDVKQSSEWFEAITRTRKLVELMQSETSRVGKTLHKYRHGAKSVQQYKKFL
;
A
#
# COMPACT_ATOMS: atom_id res chain seq x y z
N MET A 1 -12.96 -16.95 14.31
CA MET A 1 -12.32 -16.04 13.34
C MET A 1 -11.08 -16.73 12.81
N ASN A 2 -10.90 -16.84 11.49
CA ASN A 2 -9.67 -17.43 10.95
C ASN A 2 -8.48 -16.50 11.24
N ASN A 3 -7.48 -17.01 11.96
CA ASN A 3 -6.38 -16.21 12.48
C ASN A 3 -5.65 -15.41 11.37
N GLN A 4 -5.43 -16.01 10.20
CA GLN A 4 -4.72 -15.36 9.10
C GLN A 4 -5.51 -14.23 8.42
N LEU A 5 -6.84 -14.41 8.25
CA LEU A 5 -7.69 -13.35 7.67
C LEU A 5 -7.86 -12.18 8.66
N GLN A 6 -7.79 -12.46 9.96
CA GLN A 6 -7.81 -11.42 10.98
C GLN A 6 -6.49 -10.65 11.01
N GLU A 7 -5.34 -11.33 11.02
CA GLU A 7 -4.03 -10.69 10.89
C GLU A 7 -3.95 -9.82 9.62
N LEU A 8 -4.53 -10.29 8.51
CA LEU A 8 -4.58 -9.52 7.26
C LEU A 8 -5.45 -8.28 7.41
N CYS A 9 -6.60 -8.40 8.09
CA CYS A 9 -7.47 -7.26 8.39
C CYS A 9 -6.74 -6.19 9.20
N GLU A 10 -6.06 -6.59 10.27
CA GLU A 10 -5.33 -5.67 11.14
C GLU A 10 -4.21 -4.95 10.40
N LEU A 11 -3.44 -5.69 9.60
CA LEU A 11 -2.36 -5.13 8.80
C LEU A 11 -2.89 -4.20 7.70
N ASP A 12 -3.98 -4.57 7.02
CA ASP A 12 -4.65 -3.71 6.02
C ASP A 12 -5.08 -2.38 6.65
N GLN A 13 -5.72 -2.42 7.83
CA GLN A 13 -6.15 -1.21 8.55
C GLN A 13 -4.96 -0.34 8.96
N LEU A 14 -3.87 -0.97 9.44
CA LEU A 14 -2.65 -0.26 9.79
C LEU A 14 -2.07 0.46 8.56
N ILE A 15 -1.90 -0.24 7.43
CA ILE A 15 -1.38 0.38 6.20
C ILE A 15 -2.26 1.53 5.74
N ILE A 16 -3.59 1.34 5.72
CA ILE A 16 -4.53 2.41 5.34
C ILE A 16 -4.35 3.63 6.24
N SER A 17 -4.30 3.44 7.56
CA SER A 17 -4.13 4.55 8.51
C SER A 17 -2.81 5.31 8.30
N LYS A 18 -1.74 4.62 7.90
CA LYS A 18 -0.43 5.22 7.63
C LYS A 18 -0.38 5.94 6.28
N LEU A 19 -1.14 5.47 5.29
CA LEU A 19 -1.28 6.14 3.99
C LEU A 19 -2.19 7.37 4.05
N GLU A 20 -3.15 7.41 4.99
CA GLU A 20 -4.04 8.56 5.21
C GLU A 20 -3.35 9.71 5.99
N PHE A 21 -2.15 9.49 6.54
CA PHE A 21 -1.35 10.54 7.18
C PHE A 21 -0.86 11.58 6.16
N SER A 22 -0.82 12.86 6.57
CA SER A 22 -0.40 13.96 5.71
C SER A 22 1.05 13.82 5.22
N GLU A 23 1.92 13.26 6.07
CA GLU A 23 3.30 12.93 5.80
C GLU A 23 3.50 11.42 5.91
N ILE A 24 3.68 10.78 4.77
CA ILE A 24 3.88 9.32 4.69
C ILE A 24 5.34 9.01 5.01
N ASN A 25 5.56 8.15 6.00
CA ASN A 25 6.85 7.50 6.21
C ASN A 25 7.02 6.36 5.20
N ALA A 26 7.79 6.59 4.14
CA ALA A 26 7.97 5.62 3.06
C ALA A 26 8.62 4.31 3.53
N GLU A 27 9.59 4.37 4.46
CA GLU A 27 10.25 3.17 4.98
C GLU A 27 9.29 2.31 5.80
N GLU A 28 8.46 2.94 6.63
CA GLU A 28 7.42 2.25 7.40
C GLU A 28 6.41 1.58 6.46
N ILE A 29 5.94 2.29 5.42
CA ILE A 29 5.02 1.72 4.42
C ILE A 29 5.65 0.54 3.69
N THR A 30 6.92 0.64 3.27
CA THR A 30 7.61 -0.48 2.61
C THR A 30 7.64 -1.70 3.51
N GLN A 31 8.06 -1.55 4.78
CA GLN A 31 8.08 -2.66 5.74
C GLN A 31 6.70 -3.31 5.93
N LEU A 32 5.64 -2.50 6.04
CA LEU A 32 4.28 -3.01 6.22
C LEU A 32 3.76 -3.75 4.98
N VAL A 33 4.07 -3.25 3.77
CA VAL A 33 3.69 -3.89 2.51
C VAL A 33 4.44 -5.20 2.32
N ASP A 34 5.72 -5.26 2.67
CA ASP A 34 6.51 -6.50 2.61
C ASP A 34 5.94 -7.56 3.58
N ASN A 35 5.59 -7.15 4.80
CA ASN A 35 4.93 -8.03 5.77
C ASN A 35 3.58 -8.53 5.22
N ARG A 36 2.84 -7.67 4.51
CA ARG A 36 1.56 -8.03 3.89
C ARG A 36 1.74 -9.05 2.79
N GLU A 37 2.77 -8.92 1.96
CA GLU A 37 3.08 -9.88 0.90
C GLU A 37 3.34 -11.28 1.49
N GLN A 38 4.14 -11.36 2.56
CA GLN A 38 4.39 -12.62 3.25
C GLN A 38 3.11 -13.22 3.84
N LEU A 39 2.28 -12.41 4.48
CA LEU A 39 1.02 -12.87 5.05
C LEU A 39 0.03 -13.35 3.98
N LEU A 40 -0.02 -12.69 2.81
CA LEU A 40 -0.86 -13.12 1.70
C LEU A 40 -0.49 -14.51 1.18
N GLN A 41 0.80 -14.88 1.16
CA GLN A 41 1.21 -16.23 0.78
C GLN A 41 0.59 -17.28 1.71
N ASN A 42 0.58 -17.02 3.02
CA ASN A 42 -0.03 -17.89 4.02
C ASN A 42 -1.55 -17.99 3.86
N VAL A 43 -2.21 -16.85 3.60
CA VAL A 43 -3.66 -16.79 3.36
C VAL A 43 -4.03 -17.58 2.10
N LEU A 44 -3.28 -17.45 1.02
CA LEU A 44 -3.51 -18.18 -0.23
C LEU A 44 -3.38 -19.69 -0.03
N GLN A 45 -2.31 -20.14 0.64
CA GLN A 45 -2.10 -21.56 0.95
C GLN A 45 -3.24 -22.14 1.81
N PHE A 46 -3.69 -21.38 2.80
CA PHE A 46 -4.81 -21.78 3.65
C PHE A 46 -6.11 -21.93 2.87
N ILE A 47 -6.40 -20.99 1.97
CA ILE A 47 -7.59 -20.99 1.13
C ILE A 47 -7.57 -22.14 0.11
N ASP A 48 -6.40 -22.49 -0.42
CA ASP A 48 -6.26 -23.66 -1.27
C ASP A 48 -6.55 -24.96 -0.51
N SER A 49 -6.22 -25.00 0.79
CA SER A 49 -6.52 -26.13 1.68
C SER A 49 -7.98 -26.13 2.19
N HIS A 50 -8.65 -24.98 2.19
CA HIS A 50 -10.02 -24.80 2.67
C HIS A 50 -10.85 -23.97 1.68
N PRO A 51 -11.22 -24.54 0.51
CA PRO A 51 -11.85 -23.78 -0.57
C PRO A 51 -13.18 -23.12 -0.17
N ASP A 52 -13.90 -23.69 0.79
CA ASP A 52 -15.20 -23.19 1.28
C ASP A 52 -15.08 -21.78 1.89
N VAL A 53 -13.89 -21.40 2.37
CA VAL A 53 -13.61 -20.05 2.89
C VAL A 53 -13.86 -18.98 1.83
N LYS A 54 -13.73 -19.30 0.53
CA LYS A 54 -14.03 -18.36 -0.56
C LYS A 54 -15.49 -17.91 -0.60
N GLN A 55 -16.38 -18.61 0.10
CA GLN A 55 -17.80 -18.27 0.21
C GLN A 55 -18.13 -17.52 1.51
N SER A 56 -17.15 -17.33 2.41
CA SER A 56 -17.36 -16.68 3.70
C SER A 56 -17.40 -15.16 3.57
N SER A 57 -18.15 -14.50 4.47
CA SER A 57 -18.22 -13.04 4.52
C SER A 57 -16.85 -12.42 4.78
N GLU A 58 -16.03 -13.03 5.63
CA GLU A 58 -14.69 -12.55 5.98
C GLU A 58 -13.77 -12.49 4.75
N TRP A 59 -13.89 -13.47 3.85
CA TRP A 59 -13.15 -13.47 2.60
C TRP A 59 -13.59 -12.34 1.66
N PHE A 60 -14.90 -12.14 1.50
CA PHE A 60 -15.43 -11.04 0.69
C PHE A 60 -15.01 -9.66 1.26
N GLU A 61 -14.99 -9.51 2.58
CA GLU A 61 -14.50 -8.31 3.23
C GLU A 61 -13.00 -8.11 3.01
N ALA A 62 -12.18 -9.17 3.08
CA ALA A 62 -10.75 -9.11 2.81
C ALA A 62 -10.45 -8.68 1.36
N ILE A 63 -11.20 -9.20 0.38
CA ILE A 63 -11.12 -8.74 -1.01
C ILE A 63 -11.49 -7.25 -1.11
N THR A 64 -12.56 -6.84 -0.45
CA THR A 64 -13.03 -5.45 -0.47
C THR A 64 -11.98 -4.50 0.11
N ARG A 65 -11.38 -4.84 1.26
CA ARG A 65 -10.27 -4.06 1.85
C ARG A 65 -9.05 -4.04 0.94
N THR A 66 -8.69 -5.17 0.33
CA THR A 66 -7.58 -5.24 -0.62
C THR A 66 -7.78 -4.29 -1.80
N ARG A 67 -8.99 -4.21 -2.37
CA ARG A 67 -9.29 -3.25 -3.45
C ARG A 67 -9.10 -1.80 -3.00
N LYS A 68 -9.66 -1.44 -1.84
CA LYS A 68 -9.49 -0.09 -1.27
C LYS A 68 -8.01 0.25 -1.07
N LEU A 69 -7.23 -0.68 -0.53
CA LEU A 69 -5.81 -0.48 -0.29
C LEU A 69 -5.03 -0.25 -1.61
N VAL A 70 -5.30 -1.06 -2.64
CA VAL A 70 -4.68 -0.89 -3.96
C VAL A 70 -4.98 0.49 -4.54
N GLU A 71 -6.24 0.93 -4.49
CA GLU A 71 -6.64 2.26 -4.96
C GLU A 71 -5.91 3.38 -4.20
N LEU A 72 -5.82 3.27 -2.87
CA LEU A 72 -5.14 4.25 -2.02
C LEU A 72 -3.64 4.32 -2.33
N MET A 73 -2.96 3.18 -2.43
CA MET A 73 -1.53 3.13 -2.77
C MET A 73 -1.26 3.72 -4.16
N GLN A 74 -2.12 3.46 -5.14
CA GLN A 74 -2.00 4.05 -6.48
C GLN A 74 -2.22 5.56 -6.48
N SER A 75 -3.21 6.05 -5.72
CA SER A 75 -3.48 7.46 -5.54
C SER A 75 -2.28 8.19 -4.93
N GLU A 76 -1.72 7.65 -3.84
CA GLU A 76 -0.58 8.25 -3.15
C GLU A 76 0.69 8.23 -4.01
N THR A 77 0.96 7.12 -4.70
CA THR A 77 2.06 7.03 -5.66
C THR A 77 1.94 8.11 -6.74
N SER A 78 0.73 8.30 -7.27
CA SER A 78 0.45 9.32 -8.29
C SER A 78 0.63 10.74 -7.75
N ARG A 79 0.20 10.99 -6.50
CA ARG A 79 0.36 12.28 -5.82
C ARG A 79 1.84 12.64 -5.64
N VAL A 80 2.63 11.71 -5.10
CA VAL A 80 4.07 11.89 -4.91
C VAL A 80 4.79 12.08 -6.26
N GLY A 81 4.43 11.31 -7.29
CA GLY A 81 4.98 11.44 -8.63
C GLY A 81 4.78 12.83 -9.25
N LYS A 82 3.59 13.42 -9.09
CA LYS A 82 3.29 14.80 -9.55
C LYS A 82 4.15 15.83 -8.80
N THR A 83 4.32 15.67 -7.49
CA THR A 83 5.17 16.55 -6.68
C THR A 83 6.63 16.46 -7.11
N LEU A 84 7.17 15.24 -7.26
CA LEU A 84 8.53 15.00 -7.74
C LEU A 84 8.77 15.64 -9.12
N HIS A 85 7.79 15.56 -10.02
CA HIS A 85 7.88 16.20 -11.33
C HIS A 85 8.08 17.71 -11.24
N LYS A 86 7.36 18.41 -10.35
CA LYS A 86 7.52 19.85 -10.11
C LYS A 86 8.93 20.18 -9.61
N TYR A 87 9.45 19.42 -8.64
CA TYR A 87 10.81 19.62 -8.13
C TYR A 87 11.87 19.38 -9.20
N ARG A 88 11.71 18.35 -10.04
CA ARG A 88 12.62 18.08 -11.17
C ARG A 88 12.63 19.23 -12.19
N HIS A 89 11.49 19.87 -12.45
CA HIS A 89 11.45 21.08 -13.28
C HIS A 89 12.21 22.24 -12.65
N GLY A 90 11.99 22.51 -11.36
CA GLY A 90 12.74 23.54 -10.62
C GLY A 90 14.24 23.30 -10.66
N ALA A 91 14.68 22.05 -10.47
CA ALA A 91 16.09 21.67 -10.56
C ALA A 91 16.70 21.95 -11.94
N LYS A 92 15.95 21.74 -13.03
CA LYS A 92 16.41 22.10 -14.39
C LYS A 92 16.61 23.61 -14.52
N SER A 93 15.72 24.43 -13.96
CA SER A 93 15.88 25.89 -13.96
C SER A 93 17.14 26.31 -13.20
N VAL A 94 17.39 25.71 -12.02
CA VAL A 94 18.62 25.96 -11.25
C VAL A 94 19.88 25.62 -12.05
N GLN A 95 19.88 24.55 -12.83
CA GLN A 95 21.01 24.22 -13.71
C GLN A 95 21.25 25.28 -14.79
N GLN A 96 20.22 25.98 -15.27
CA GLN A 96 20.41 27.12 -16.18
C GLN A 96 21.02 28.32 -15.45
N TYR A 97 20.60 28.59 -14.22
CA TYR A 97 21.15 29.69 -13.42
C TYR A 97 22.65 29.51 -13.15
N LYS A 98 23.08 28.27 -12.89
CA LYS A 98 24.49 27.92 -12.71
C LYS A 98 25.39 28.22 -13.91
N LYS A 99 24.84 28.49 -15.11
CA LYS A 99 25.64 28.92 -16.26
C LYS A 99 26.06 30.39 -16.19
N PHE A 100 25.41 31.17 -15.33
CA PHE A 100 25.66 32.60 -15.14
C PHE A 100 26.44 32.92 -13.85
N LEU A 101 26.71 31.90 -13.03
CA LEU A 101 27.52 31.97 -11.81
C LEU A 101 28.86 31.28 -12.07
#